data_AF-I4B3X4-F1
#
_entry.id   AF-I4B3X4-F1
#
_cell.length_a   1.000
_cell.length_b   1.000
_cell.length_c   1.000
_cell.angle_alpha   90.00
_cell.angle_beta   90.00
_cell.angle_gamma   90.00
#
_symmetry.space_group_name_H-M   'P 1'
#
loop_
_entity.id
_entity.type
_entity.pdbx_description
1 polymer ?
#
loop_
_entity_poly.entity_id
_entity_poly.type
_entity_poly.pdbx_seq_one_letter_code
_entity_poly.pdbx_strand_id
1 'polypeptide(L)'
;MRLQKILVAFAFVVATCKDHEVLSQRQFTSSEAAPRFMAIVTSKDGLILREKPQKSSQKLELIEFAQSVEIQPQKKPISETVDGISGEWLETHYSGSNGFIFSAYVRRFAEIAASVESLDEGRLYGVWQNQKFVDYTKKPVTQLNLKPNRQFQFTIFAGGDGGGFGTKSLEGTWRIENNQLILIESKTFQKIRYALFKQHLILAEEFPSAEHRIFLENFDAEYPGGLSR
;
A
#
# COMPACT_ATOMS: atom_id res chain seq x y z
N MET A 1 -11.54 30.29 -72.15
CA MET A 1 -11.90 28.89 -71.84
C MET A 1 -10.84 27.96 -72.43
N ARG A 2 -9.92 27.44 -71.60
CA ARG A 2 -9.15 26.20 -71.85
C ARG A 2 -8.43 25.79 -70.57
N LEU A 3 -8.96 24.75 -69.93
CA LEU A 3 -8.37 24.04 -68.78
C LEU A 3 -7.10 23.32 -69.23
N GLN A 4 -5.99 23.52 -68.54
CA GLN A 4 -4.88 22.57 -68.53
C GLN A 4 -5.02 21.68 -67.28
N LYS A 5 -5.34 20.40 -67.50
CA LYS A 5 -5.32 19.35 -66.48
C LYS A 5 -3.90 18.80 -66.41
N ILE A 6 -3.24 18.94 -65.26
CA ILE A 6 -1.99 18.27 -64.94
C ILE A 6 -2.34 16.86 -64.45
N LEU A 7 -1.87 15.85 -65.17
CA LEU A 7 -1.99 14.43 -64.81
C LEU A 7 -0.68 14.02 -64.14
N VAL A 8 -0.72 13.75 -62.83
CA VAL A 8 0.43 13.18 -62.10
C VAL A 8 0.21 11.67 -62.02
N ALA A 9 1.05 10.91 -62.69
CA ALA A 9 1.09 9.45 -62.59
C ALA A 9 2.01 9.05 -61.42
N PHE A 10 1.45 8.41 -60.40
CA PHE A 10 2.24 7.77 -59.34
C PHE A 10 2.57 6.33 -59.76
N ALA A 11 3.86 6.05 -59.92
CA ALA A 11 4.37 4.69 -60.10
C ALA A 11 4.43 3.99 -58.74
N PHE A 12 3.68 2.88 -58.60
CA PHE A 12 3.78 1.98 -57.46
C PHE A 12 4.97 1.03 -57.67
N VAL A 13 6.02 1.18 -56.88
CA VAL A 13 7.09 0.18 -56.75
C VAL A 13 6.69 -0.77 -55.63
N VAL A 14 6.29 -1.99 -55.97
CA VAL A 14 6.06 -3.07 -55.01
C VAL A 14 7.38 -3.82 -54.82
N ALA A 15 8.09 -3.49 -53.75
CA ALA A 15 9.20 -4.29 -53.26
C ALA A 15 8.67 -5.35 -52.28
N THR A 16 8.68 -6.61 -52.69
CA THR A 16 8.32 -7.74 -51.82
C THR A 16 9.53 -8.10 -50.93
N CYS A 17 9.53 -7.65 -49.68
CA CYS A 17 10.48 -8.13 -48.68
C CYS A 17 9.91 -9.41 -48.04
N LYS A 18 10.60 -10.54 -48.25
CA LYS A 18 10.34 -11.80 -47.55
C LYS A 18 11.09 -11.76 -46.21
N ASP A 19 10.47 -11.19 -45.20
CA ASP A 19 10.97 -11.33 -43.84
C ASP A 19 10.20 -12.45 -43.14
N HIS A 20 10.93 -13.54 -42.89
CA HIS A 20 10.52 -14.67 -42.09
C HIS A 20 10.20 -14.18 -40.67
N GLU A 21 8.92 -14.16 -40.31
CA GLU A 21 8.48 -14.09 -38.92
C GLU A 21 8.92 -15.37 -38.19
N VAL A 22 10.11 -15.32 -37.58
CA VAL A 22 10.45 -16.20 -36.47
C VAL A 22 9.71 -15.65 -35.26
N LEU A 23 8.45 -16.08 -35.10
CA LEU A 23 7.70 -15.93 -33.85
C LEU A 23 8.42 -16.74 -32.77
N SER A 24 9.37 -16.08 -32.10
CA SER A 24 9.95 -16.51 -30.84
C SER A 24 8.84 -16.52 -29.80
N GLN A 25 8.18 -17.67 -29.65
CA GLN A 25 7.40 -17.99 -28.47
C GLN A 25 8.36 -18.06 -27.30
N ARG A 26 8.57 -16.93 -26.62
CA ARG A 26 9.13 -16.91 -25.28
C ARG A 26 8.22 -17.76 -24.40
N GLN A 27 8.65 -18.99 -24.14
CA GLN A 27 8.11 -19.81 -23.07
C GLN A 27 8.31 -19.04 -21.77
N PHE A 28 7.23 -18.45 -21.27
CA PHE A 28 7.16 -17.97 -19.89
C PHE A 28 7.22 -19.20 -18.99
N THR A 29 8.41 -19.54 -18.51
CA THR A 29 8.57 -20.44 -17.37
C THR A 29 8.13 -19.68 -16.12
N SER A 30 6.82 -19.62 -15.86
CA SER A 30 6.27 -19.01 -14.65
C SER A 30 6.49 -19.94 -13.45
N SER A 31 7.63 -19.78 -12.79
CA SER A 31 7.92 -20.34 -11.47
C SER A 31 8.52 -19.26 -10.54
N GLU A 32 8.24 -17.99 -10.81
CA GLU A 32 8.63 -16.91 -9.92
C GLU A 32 7.50 -16.72 -8.90
N ALA A 33 7.82 -16.81 -7.61
CA ALA A 33 6.85 -16.59 -6.54
C ALA A 33 6.24 -15.19 -6.69
N ALA A 34 4.96 -15.04 -6.34
CA ALA A 34 4.30 -13.74 -6.40
C ALA A 34 5.11 -12.70 -5.59
N PRO A 35 5.30 -11.47 -6.11
CA PRO A 35 6.07 -10.46 -5.40
C PRO A 35 5.40 -10.12 -4.08
N ARG A 36 6.18 -9.63 -3.12
CA ARG A 36 5.65 -9.03 -1.89
C ARG A 36 4.72 -7.87 -2.21
N PHE A 37 3.70 -7.66 -1.39
CA PHE A 37 2.74 -6.58 -1.57
C PHE A 37 2.15 -6.13 -0.23
N MET A 38 1.54 -4.95 -0.22
CA MET A 38 0.83 -4.41 0.93
C MET A 38 -0.64 -4.82 0.88
N ALA A 39 -1.19 -5.22 2.03
CA ALA A 39 -2.62 -5.48 2.20
C ALA A 39 -3.18 -4.66 3.37
N ILE A 40 -4.47 -4.36 3.31
CA ILE A 40 -5.21 -3.61 4.32
C ILE A 40 -6.11 -4.55 5.11
N VAL A 41 -6.07 -4.48 6.43
CA VAL A 41 -6.99 -5.22 7.31
C VAL A 41 -8.39 -4.64 7.19
N THR A 42 -9.34 -5.48 6.78
CA THR A 42 -10.74 -5.07 6.52
C THR A 42 -11.74 -5.56 7.56
N SER A 43 -11.31 -6.47 8.45
CA SER A 43 -12.09 -6.91 9.61
C SER A 43 -12.20 -5.79 10.63
N LYS A 44 -13.44 -5.45 11.04
CA LYS A 44 -13.69 -4.35 12.01
C LYS A 44 -13.11 -4.63 13.38
N ASP A 45 -13.06 -5.90 13.77
CA ASP A 45 -12.52 -6.35 15.06
C ASP A 45 -10.99 -6.57 14.99
N GLY A 46 -10.36 -6.17 13.89
CA GLY A 46 -8.97 -6.47 13.58
C GLY A 46 -8.74 -7.90 13.11
N LEU A 47 -7.47 -8.27 13.01
CA LEU A 47 -7.00 -9.55 12.51
C LEU A 47 -5.80 -10.03 13.33
N ILE A 48 -5.84 -11.28 13.78
CA ILE A 48 -4.77 -11.85 14.59
C ILE A 48 -3.62 -12.33 13.70
N LEU A 49 -2.41 -11.83 13.95
CA LEU A 49 -1.16 -12.42 13.47
C LEU A 49 -0.84 -13.67 14.29
N ARG A 50 -0.52 -14.76 13.62
CA ARG A 50 -0.29 -16.07 14.25
C ARG A 50 1.07 -16.64 13.94
N GLU A 51 1.60 -17.44 14.84
CA GLU A 51 2.91 -18.09 14.65
C GLU A 51 2.89 -19.12 13.50
N LYS A 52 1.77 -19.84 13.35
CA LYS A 52 1.61 -20.90 12.35
C LYS A 52 0.30 -20.71 11.56
N PRO A 53 0.22 -21.21 10.31
CA PRO A 53 -0.94 -21.08 9.42
C PRO A 53 -2.09 -22.00 9.83
N GLN A 54 -2.64 -21.77 11.02
CA GLN A 54 -3.77 -22.52 11.59
C GLN A 54 -4.46 -21.69 12.69
N LYS A 55 -5.78 -21.83 12.86
CA LYS A 55 -6.56 -21.04 13.84
C LYS A 55 -6.14 -21.26 15.30
N SER A 56 -5.60 -22.44 15.63
CA SER A 56 -5.25 -22.83 17.01
C SER A 56 -3.83 -22.43 17.42
N SER A 57 -3.00 -21.91 16.51
CA SER A 57 -1.63 -21.53 16.83
C SER A 57 -1.57 -20.30 17.75
N GLN A 58 -0.39 -20.11 18.35
CA GLN A 58 -0.11 -18.96 19.21
C GLN A 58 -0.47 -17.65 18.49
N LYS A 59 -1.19 -16.79 19.21
CA LYS A 59 -1.47 -15.42 18.79
C LYS A 59 -0.24 -14.58 19.09
N LEU A 60 0.32 -13.94 18.07
CA LEU A 60 1.47 -13.05 18.22
C LEU A 60 1.01 -11.63 18.48
N GLU A 61 0.08 -11.12 17.67
CA GLU A 61 -0.40 -9.75 17.75
C GLU A 61 -1.82 -9.60 17.19
N LEU A 62 -2.55 -8.58 17.65
CA LEU A 62 -3.78 -8.12 17.02
C LEU A 62 -3.46 -6.94 16.11
N ILE A 63 -3.72 -7.09 14.82
CA ILE A 63 -3.58 -6.06 13.81
C ILE A 63 -4.93 -5.35 13.68
N GLU A 64 -4.99 -4.06 13.96
CA GLU A 64 -6.24 -3.32 13.99
C GLU A 64 -6.87 -3.12 12.60
N PHE A 65 -8.15 -2.78 12.57
CA PHE A 65 -8.85 -2.42 11.34
C PHE A 65 -8.12 -1.28 10.61
N ALA A 66 -8.14 -1.32 9.27
CA ALA A 66 -7.53 -0.32 8.38
C ALA A 66 -5.99 -0.21 8.45
N GLN A 67 -5.31 -1.00 9.29
CA GLN A 67 -3.85 -1.12 9.27
C GLN A 67 -3.35 -1.77 7.99
N SER A 68 -2.12 -1.42 7.59
CA SER A 68 -1.43 -2.03 6.46
C SER A 68 -0.43 -3.08 6.93
N VAL A 69 -0.29 -4.16 6.15
CA VAL A 69 0.62 -5.28 6.43
C VAL A 69 1.38 -5.66 5.17
N GLU A 70 2.63 -6.10 5.32
CA GLU A 70 3.42 -6.60 4.19
C GLU A 70 3.24 -8.12 4.06
N ILE A 71 2.64 -8.55 2.95
CA ILE A 71 2.49 -9.97 2.59
C ILE A 71 3.75 -10.44 1.87
N GLN A 72 4.33 -11.52 2.37
CA GLN A 72 5.55 -12.12 1.84
C GLN A 72 5.25 -13.11 0.70
N PRO A 73 6.17 -13.28 -0.27
CA PRO A 73 6.07 -14.32 -1.30
C PRO A 73 5.99 -15.71 -0.69
N GLN A 74 4.98 -16.48 -1.06
CA GLN A 74 4.85 -17.88 -0.63
C GLN A 74 4.96 -18.84 -1.81
N LYS A 75 5.74 -19.91 -1.62
CA LYS A 75 5.86 -20.97 -2.64
C LYS A 75 4.61 -21.82 -2.75
N LYS A 76 3.89 -22.01 -1.64
CA LYS A 76 2.68 -22.83 -1.58
C LYS A 76 1.69 -22.22 -0.58
N PRO A 77 0.59 -21.62 -1.05
CA PRO A 77 -0.48 -21.16 -0.17
C PRO A 77 -1.06 -22.34 0.62
N ILE A 78 -1.44 -22.08 1.87
CA ILE A 78 -2.12 -23.06 2.73
C ILE A 78 -3.56 -22.62 2.84
N SER A 79 -4.46 -23.29 2.12
CA SER A 79 -5.89 -23.00 2.17
C SER A 79 -6.55 -23.67 3.39
N GLU A 80 -7.45 -22.96 4.05
CA GLU A 80 -8.26 -23.47 5.17
C GLU A 80 -9.67 -22.85 5.09
N THR A 81 -10.65 -23.47 5.76
CA THR A 81 -11.94 -22.84 6.04
C THR A 81 -11.99 -22.49 7.52
N VAL A 82 -12.03 -21.20 7.82
CA VAL A 82 -12.08 -20.66 9.17
C VAL A 82 -13.43 -19.99 9.37
N ASP A 83 -14.20 -20.44 10.36
CA ASP A 83 -15.53 -19.88 10.68
C ASP A 83 -16.50 -19.85 9.48
N GLY A 84 -16.43 -20.90 8.66
CA GLY A 84 -17.27 -21.05 7.46
C GLY A 84 -16.79 -20.25 6.24
N ILE A 85 -15.67 -19.55 6.33
CA ILE A 85 -15.08 -18.76 5.23
C ILE A 85 -13.82 -19.46 4.73
N SER A 86 -13.80 -19.81 3.44
CA SER A 86 -12.60 -20.35 2.79
C SER A 86 -11.62 -19.23 2.43
N GLY A 87 -10.34 -19.50 2.66
CA GLY A 87 -9.26 -18.56 2.39
C GLY A 87 -7.90 -19.24 2.51
N GLU A 88 -6.86 -18.44 2.55
CA GLU A 88 -5.46 -18.88 2.59
C GLU A 88 -4.73 -18.21 3.75
N TRP A 89 -3.73 -18.91 4.30
CA TRP A 89 -2.81 -18.32 5.26
C TRP A 89 -1.67 -17.61 4.55
N LEU A 90 -1.62 -16.29 4.74
CA LEU A 90 -0.62 -15.42 4.14
C LEU A 90 0.51 -15.15 5.13
N GLU A 91 1.74 -15.45 4.72
CA GLU A 91 2.95 -15.09 5.46
C GLU A 91 3.07 -13.57 5.45
N THR A 92 3.22 -12.98 6.64
CA THR A 92 3.03 -11.56 6.86
C THR A 92 4.12 -11.03 7.79
N HIS A 93 4.66 -9.86 7.43
CA HIS A 93 5.52 -9.07 8.30
C HIS A 93 4.72 -7.90 8.90
N TYR A 94 4.69 -7.79 10.23
CA TYR A 94 4.00 -6.73 10.97
C TYR A 94 4.60 -6.53 12.37
N SER A 95 4.71 -5.29 12.83
CA SER A 95 5.37 -4.87 14.08
C SER A 95 6.74 -5.54 14.33
N GLY A 96 7.56 -5.74 13.29
CA GLY A 96 8.84 -6.45 13.38
C GLY A 96 8.74 -7.97 13.59
N SER A 97 7.52 -8.52 13.59
CA SER A 97 7.25 -9.95 13.72
C SER A 97 6.89 -10.57 12.37
N ASN A 98 7.30 -11.83 12.16
CA ASN A 98 6.85 -12.65 11.05
C ASN A 98 5.82 -13.65 11.54
N GLY A 99 4.73 -13.82 10.80
CA GLY A 99 3.67 -14.77 11.12
C GLY A 99 2.72 -14.98 9.97
N PHE A 100 1.52 -15.45 10.29
CA PHE A 100 0.47 -15.78 9.33
C PHE A 100 -0.84 -15.09 9.69
N ILE A 101 -1.49 -14.54 8.67
CA ILE A 101 -2.86 -13.99 8.76
C ILE A 101 -3.76 -14.73 7.78
N PHE A 102 -5.07 -14.67 7.99
CA PHE A 102 -6.04 -15.32 7.10
C PHE A 102 -6.54 -14.35 6.02
N SER A 103 -6.40 -14.73 4.75
CA SER A 103 -6.60 -13.87 3.58
C SER A 103 -8.02 -13.30 3.47
N ALA A 104 -9.02 -13.98 4.03
CA ALA A 104 -10.41 -13.53 4.00
C ALA A 104 -10.60 -12.14 4.63
N TYR A 105 -9.71 -11.71 5.52
CA TYR A 105 -9.81 -10.48 6.30
C TYR A 105 -8.89 -9.35 5.83
N VAL A 106 -8.16 -9.53 4.73
CA VAL A 106 -7.32 -8.48 4.14
C VAL A 106 -7.66 -8.26 2.67
N ARG A 107 -7.40 -7.07 2.16
CA ARG A 107 -7.55 -6.75 0.74
C ARG A 107 -6.41 -5.88 0.27
N ARG A 108 -5.96 -6.03 -0.99
CA ARG A 108 -5.08 -5.03 -1.61
C ARG A 108 -5.86 -3.74 -1.84
N PHE A 109 -5.12 -2.64 -1.97
CA PHE A 109 -5.74 -1.34 -2.24
C PHE A 109 -6.61 -1.36 -3.50
N ALA A 110 -6.15 -1.95 -4.63
CA ALA A 110 -6.94 -2.02 -5.86
C ALA A 110 -8.27 -2.77 -5.69
N GLU A 111 -8.36 -3.73 -4.76
CA GLU A 111 -9.59 -4.50 -4.50
C GLU A 111 -10.64 -3.68 -3.75
N ILE A 112 -10.22 -2.66 -2.99
CA ILE A 112 -11.11 -1.79 -2.20
C ILE A 112 -11.19 -0.36 -2.74
N ALA A 113 -10.47 -0.04 -3.82
CA ALA A 113 -10.41 1.30 -4.39
C ALA A 113 -11.79 1.86 -4.76
N ALA A 114 -12.73 1.02 -5.20
CA ALA A 114 -14.10 1.44 -5.50
C ALA A 114 -14.95 1.74 -4.24
N SER A 115 -14.50 1.32 -3.06
CA SER A 115 -15.19 1.51 -1.77
C SER A 115 -14.60 2.64 -0.92
N VAL A 116 -13.57 3.33 -1.41
CA VAL A 116 -12.97 4.47 -0.69
C VAL A 116 -13.88 5.69 -0.81
N GLU A 117 -13.91 6.49 0.26
CA GLU A 117 -14.71 7.71 0.35
C GLU A 117 -14.07 8.83 -0.47
N SER A 118 -14.89 9.76 -0.96
CA SER A 118 -14.37 11.00 -1.56
C SER A 118 -13.64 11.82 -0.50
N LEU A 119 -12.44 12.28 -0.83
CA LEU A 119 -11.70 13.23 -0.03
C LEU A 119 -12.26 14.63 -0.23
N ASP A 120 -12.57 15.28 0.89
CA ASP A 120 -12.89 16.70 0.96
C ASP A 120 -11.76 17.39 1.73
N GLU A 121 -11.21 18.47 1.17
CA GLU A 121 -10.05 19.16 1.74
C GLU A 121 -10.33 19.68 3.15
N GLY A 122 -11.51 20.25 3.37
CA GLY A 122 -11.94 20.76 4.68
C GLY A 122 -12.04 19.66 5.74
N ARG A 123 -12.48 18.46 5.33
CA ARG A 123 -12.55 17.26 6.19
C ARG A 123 -11.21 16.59 6.42
N LEU A 124 -10.12 17.05 5.81
CA LEU A 124 -8.77 16.51 6.05
C LEU A 124 -8.00 17.26 7.14
N TYR A 125 -8.31 18.52 7.41
CA TYR A 125 -7.59 19.34 8.38
C TYR A 125 -7.70 18.80 9.82
N GLY A 126 -6.57 18.76 10.53
CA GLY A 126 -6.50 18.29 11.91
C GLY A 126 -5.53 17.13 12.09
N VAL A 127 -5.58 16.52 13.27
CA VAL A 127 -4.71 15.42 13.67
C VAL A 127 -5.39 14.09 13.33
N TRP A 128 -4.65 13.23 12.66
CA TRP A 128 -4.95 11.83 12.42
C TRP A 128 -3.91 11.00 13.17
N GLN A 129 -4.33 9.96 13.87
CA GLN A 129 -3.46 9.18 14.73
C GLN A 129 -3.70 7.69 14.56
N ASN A 130 -2.62 6.92 14.70
CA ASN A 130 -2.72 5.47 14.79
C ASN A 130 -3.40 5.09 16.13
N GLN A 131 -4.14 3.99 16.12
CA GLN A 131 -4.78 3.40 17.30
C GLN A 131 -3.78 2.66 18.19
N LYS A 132 -2.57 2.35 17.71
CA LYS A 132 -1.48 1.82 18.53
C LYS A 132 -0.94 2.89 19.49
N PHE A 133 -0.94 2.58 20.79
CA PHE A 133 -0.35 3.38 21.85
C PHE A 133 0.90 2.70 22.39
N VAL A 134 1.92 3.47 22.77
CA VAL A 134 3.03 2.90 23.56
C VAL A 134 2.49 2.61 24.96
N ASP A 135 2.60 1.37 25.41
CA ASP A 135 2.06 0.93 26.71
C ASP A 135 2.51 1.81 27.88
N TYR A 136 3.74 2.31 27.83
CA TYR A 136 4.33 3.15 28.86
C TYR A 136 3.85 4.61 28.83
N THR A 137 3.76 5.24 27.65
CA THR A 137 3.43 6.67 27.56
C THR A 137 1.95 6.95 27.39
N LYS A 138 1.17 5.94 26.98
CA LYS A 138 -0.24 6.08 26.59
C LYS A 138 -0.46 7.17 25.54
N LYS A 139 0.58 7.52 24.77
CA LYS A 139 0.49 8.45 23.65
C LYS A 139 0.44 7.67 22.34
N PRO A 140 -0.36 8.13 21.36
CA PRO A 140 -0.35 7.56 20.02
C PRO A 140 1.04 7.77 19.42
N VAL A 141 1.58 6.71 18.85
CA VAL A 141 2.99 6.70 18.45
C VAL A 141 3.23 7.36 17.11
N THR A 142 2.19 7.36 16.28
CA THR A 142 2.21 7.91 14.92
C THR A 142 1.03 8.87 14.75
N GLN A 143 1.34 10.13 14.40
CA GLN A 143 0.38 11.23 14.28
C GLN A 143 0.67 12.09 13.04
N LEU A 144 -0.33 12.26 12.18
CA LEU A 144 -0.31 13.13 11.01
C LEU A 144 -1.20 14.35 11.26
N ASN A 145 -0.62 15.54 11.30
CA ASN A 145 -1.34 16.80 11.41
C ASN A 145 -1.38 17.51 10.05
N LEU A 146 -2.57 17.62 9.44
CA LEU A 146 -2.81 18.31 8.19
C LEU A 146 -3.33 19.73 8.46
N LYS A 147 -2.61 20.74 7.97
CA LYS A 147 -2.94 22.16 8.19
C LYS A 147 -3.70 22.77 6.99
N PRO A 148 -4.54 23.79 7.20
CA PRO A 148 -5.27 24.48 6.11
C PRO A 148 -4.39 25.09 5.03
N ASN A 149 -3.15 25.46 5.35
CA ASN A 149 -2.18 26.01 4.39
C ASN A 149 -1.44 24.93 3.57
N ARG A 150 -1.99 23.70 3.52
CA ARG A 150 -1.42 22.53 2.82
C ARG A 150 -0.04 22.08 3.30
N GLN A 151 0.32 22.45 4.52
CA GLN A 151 1.47 21.87 5.20
C GLN A 151 1.04 20.67 6.06
N PHE A 152 1.93 19.70 6.22
CA PHE A 152 1.75 18.64 7.21
C PHE A 152 2.92 18.59 8.19
N GLN A 153 2.63 18.06 9.38
CA GLN A 153 3.63 17.53 10.31
C GLN A 153 3.28 16.07 10.58
N PHE A 154 4.24 15.17 10.45
CA PHE A 154 4.03 13.74 10.63
C PHE A 154 5.03 13.21 11.67
N THR A 155 4.55 12.95 12.88
CA THR A 155 5.31 12.23 13.89
C THR A 155 5.13 10.74 13.65
N ILE A 156 6.24 10.01 13.54
CA ILE A 156 6.26 8.59 13.20
C ILE A 156 7.04 7.87 14.28
N PHE A 157 6.52 6.72 14.72
CA PHE A 157 7.24 5.85 15.63
C PHE A 157 8.53 5.33 15.00
N ALA A 158 9.68 5.58 15.63
CA ALA A 158 10.96 5.10 15.13
C ALA A 158 11.36 3.73 15.72
N GLY A 159 10.55 3.15 16.61
CA GLY A 159 10.89 1.96 17.37
C GLY A 159 11.22 2.28 18.83
N GLY A 160 11.38 1.24 19.65
CA GLY A 160 11.80 1.37 21.04
C GLY A 160 12.49 0.12 21.55
N ASP A 161 13.39 0.30 22.51
CA ASP A 161 14.13 -0.77 23.16
C ASP A 161 14.12 -0.58 24.70
N GLY A 162 14.91 -1.38 25.42
CA GLY A 162 15.05 -1.27 26.88
C GLY A 162 15.60 0.09 27.37
N GLY A 163 16.01 0.98 26.48
CA GLY A 163 16.46 2.34 26.76
C GLY A 163 15.43 3.44 26.46
N GLY A 164 14.28 3.12 25.85
CA GLY A 164 13.20 4.08 25.59
C GLY A 164 12.57 3.93 24.22
N PHE A 165 11.75 4.92 23.84
CA PHE A 165 11.07 4.95 22.54
C PHE A 165 11.56 6.16 21.73
N GLY A 166 11.77 5.95 20.44
CA GLY A 166 12.13 6.97 19.48
C GLY A 166 10.93 7.40 18.65
N THR A 167 10.92 8.67 18.27
CA THR A 167 10.01 9.18 17.23
C THR A 167 10.82 10.00 16.24
N LYS A 168 10.48 9.94 14.96
CA LYS A 168 10.96 10.88 13.94
C LYS A 168 9.83 11.81 13.53
N SER A 169 10.15 13.03 13.16
CA SER A 169 9.18 14.00 12.65
C SER A 169 9.53 14.37 11.22
N LEU A 170 8.54 14.28 10.35
CA LEU A 170 8.59 14.72 8.96
C LEU A 170 7.70 15.94 8.78
N GLU A 171 8.07 16.78 7.83
CA GLU A 171 7.29 17.94 7.45
C GLU A 171 7.34 18.13 5.94
N GLY A 172 6.30 18.73 5.39
CA GLY A 172 6.20 18.93 3.96
C GLY A 172 4.87 19.51 3.54
N THR A 173 4.53 19.27 2.29
CA THR A 173 3.25 19.71 1.71
C THR A 173 2.37 18.51 1.40
N TRP A 174 1.07 18.76 1.29
CA TRP A 174 0.13 17.75 0.87
C TRP A 174 -0.85 18.29 -0.17
N ARG A 175 -1.43 17.37 -0.95
CA ARG A 175 -2.47 17.66 -1.94
C ARG A 175 -3.38 16.47 -2.13
N ILE A 176 -4.55 16.72 -2.73
CA ILE A 176 -5.44 15.66 -3.20
C ILE A 176 -5.25 15.49 -4.70
N GLU A 177 -5.08 14.25 -5.16
CA GLU A 177 -4.97 13.90 -6.58
C GLU A 177 -5.64 12.53 -6.78
N ASN A 178 -6.51 12.39 -7.78
CA ASN A 178 -7.25 11.14 -8.06
C ASN A 178 -7.92 10.52 -6.82
N ASN A 179 -8.54 11.36 -5.99
CA ASN A 179 -9.16 10.95 -4.72
C ASN A 179 -8.20 10.32 -3.69
N GLN A 180 -6.91 10.63 -3.78
CA GLN A 180 -5.89 10.21 -2.82
C GLN A 180 -5.22 11.42 -2.19
N LEU A 181 -4.92 11.33 -0.90
CA LEU A 181 -4.09 12.28 -0.18
C LEU A 181 -2.63 11.92 -0.47
N ILE A 182 -1.90 12.84 -1.06
CA ILE A 182 -0.46 12.71 -1.32
C ILE A 182 0.28 13.60 -0.32
N LEU A 183 1.14 13.01 0.50
CA LEU A 183 2.11 13.74 1.31
C LEU A 183 3.44 13.80 0.56
N ILE A 184 4.11 14.95 0.58
CA ILE A 184 5.40 15.18 -0.07
C ILE A 184 6.35 15.78 0.96
N GLU A 185 7.36 15.01 1.37
CA GLU A 185 8.35 15.46 2.37
C GLU A 185 9.28 16.54 1.78
N SER A 186 9.56 17.57 2.58
CA SER A 186 10.21 18.80 2.11
C SER A 186 11.68 18.67 1.69
N LYS A 187 12.44 17.76 2.30
CA LYS A 187 13.90 17.64 2.08
C LYS A 187 14.26 16.65 0.98
N THR A 188 13.55 15.54 0.93
CA THR A 188 13.82 14.39 0.06
C THR A 188 12.86 14.30 -1.11
N PHE A 189 11.73 15.03 -1.06
CA PHE A 189 10.63 14.96 -2.02
C PHE A 189 10.01 13.56 -2.18
N GLN A 190 10.32 12.64 -1.25
CA GLN A 190 9.65 11.36 -1.12
C GLN A 190 8.16 11.56 -0.83
N LYS A 191 7.35 10.63 -1.30
CA LYS A 191 5.89 10.77 -1.28
C LYS A 191 5.24 9.52 -0.73
N ILE A 192 4.11 9.68 -0.04
CA ILE A 192 3.27 8.56 0.36
C ILE A 192 1.81 8.92 0.08
N ARG A 193 1.03 7.92 -0.36
CA ARG A 193 -0.39 8.09 -0.69
C ARG A 193 -1.30 7.41 0.31
N TYR A 194 -2.39 8.10 0.63
CA TYR A 194 -3.46 7.59 1.45
C TYR A 194 -4.81 7.74 0.75
N ALA A 195 -5.75 6.86 1.09
CA ALA A 195 -7.16 7.00 0.75
C ALA A 195 -8.01 7.00 2.03
N LEU A 196 -9.19 7.58 1.97
CA LEU A 196 -10.13 7.55 3.10
C LEU A 196 -11.03 6.31 2.97
N PHE A 197 -11.01 5.44 3.98
CA PHE A 197 -11.84 4.24 4.01
C PHE A 197 -12.45 4.07 5.40
N LYS A 198 -13.78 4.20 5.47
CA LYS A 198 -14.55 4.10 6.72
C LYS A 198 -13.96 4.99 7.81
N GLN A 199 -13.74 6.27 7.49
CA GLN A 199 -13.15 7.29 8.38
C GLN A 199 -11.68 7.07 8.79
N HIS A 200 -10.97 6.14 8.15
CA HIS A 200 -9.53 5.91 8.38
C HIS A 200 -8.74 6.27 7.13
N LEU A 201 -7.58 6.89 7.30
CA LEU A 201 -6.58 6.99 6.23
C LEU A 201 -5.85 5.65 6.13
N ILE A 202 -6.06 4.97 5.00
CA ILE A 202 -5.40 3.72 4.66
C ILE A 202 -4.31 3.96 3.63
N LEU A 203 -3.26 3.13 3.67
CA LEU A 203 -2.19 3.17 2.69
C LEU A 203 -2.75 2.88 1.29
N ALA A 204 -2.43 3.75 0.33
CA ALA A 204 -2.80 3.61 -1.07
C ALA A 204 -1.59 3.24 -1.96
N GLU A 205 -0.71 2.40 -1.41
CA GLU A 205 0.48 1.85 -2.05
C GLU A 205 0.39 0.33 -2.04
N GLU A 206 0.53 -0.32 -3.20
CA GLU A 206 0.46 -1.79 -3.28
C GLU A 206 1.81 -2.46 -3.10
N PHE A 207 2.89 -1.76 -3.42
CA PHE A 207 4.24 -2.33 -3.45
C PHE A 207 5.18 -1.49 -2.60
N PRO A 208 5.95 -2.10 -1.68
CA PRO A 208 7.02 -1.41 -0.99
C PRO A 208 8.04 -0.86 -2.00
N SER A 209 8.36 0.43 -1.93
CA SER A 209 9.27 1.12 -2.84
C SER A 209 10.22 2.05 -2.08
N ALA A 210 11.33 2.42 -2.72
CA ALA A 210 12.29 3.35 -2.13
C ALA A 210 11.72 4.78 -1.98
N GLU A 211 10.69 5.14 -2.74
CA GLU A 211 10.14 6.49 -2.84
C GLU A 211 9.38 6.95 -1.58
N HIS A 212 9.12 6.03 -0.65
CA HIS A 212 8.34 6.27 0.57
C HIS A 212 9.03 5.74 1.84
N ARG A 213 10.30 5.33 1.76
CA ARG A 213 11.04 4.78 2.91
C ARG A 213 11.14 5.72 4.09
N ILE A 214 11.21 7.03 3.85
CA ILE A 214 11.29 8.01 4.95
C ILE A 214 10.05 7.98 5.85
N PHE A 215 8.91 7.53 5.31
CA PHE A 215 7.64 7.41 6.03
C PHE A 215 7.48 6.10 6.81
N LEU A 216 8.45 5.18 6.75
CA LEU A 216 8.36 3.91 7.47
C LEU A 216 8.42 4.13 8.99
N GLU A 217 7.66 3.36 9.75
CA GLU A 217 7.66 3.31 11.21
C GLU A 217 8.31 2.04 11.74
N ASN A 218 8.49 1.96 13.05
CA ASN A 218 9.01 0.80 13.76
C ASN A 218 10.35 0.28 13.20
N PHE A 219 11.42 1.05 13.40
CA PHE A 219 12.75 0.74 12.83
C PHE A 219 12.77 0.64 11.29
N ASP A 220 11.99 1.50 10.64
CA ASP A 220 11.83 1.55 9.18
C ASP A 220 11.31 0.22 8.57
N ALA A 221 10.43 -0.49 9.29
CA ALA A 221 9.89 -1.77 8.88
C ALA A 221 8.47 -1.68 8.27
N GLU A 222 7.67 -0.69 8.67
CA GLU A 222 6.23 -0.68 8.40
C GLU A 222 5.72 0.63 7.84
N TYR A 223 4.64 0.58 7.05
CA TYR A 223 3.96 1.80 6.63
C TYR A 223 2.86 2.16 7.62
N PRO A 224 2.81 3.43 8.07
CA PRO A 224 1.69 3.92 8.85
C PRO A 224 0.37 3.68 8.12
N GLY A 225 -0.57 3.04 8.80
CA GLY A 225 -1.92 2.78 8.31
C GLY A 225 -2.97 3.05 9.37
N GLY A 226 -4.24 2.94 8.99
CA GLY A 226 -5.36 3.04 9.93
C GLY A 226 -5.42 4.35 10.71
N LEU A 227 -4.91 5.47 10.16
CA LEU A 227 -4.92 6.73 10.90
C LEU A 227 -6.36 7.24 10.99
N SER A 228 -6.84 7.53 12.19
CA SER A 228 -8.19 8.01 12.46
C SER A 228 -8.16 9.30 13.29
N ARG A 229 -9.28 9.99 13.38
CA ARG A 229 -9.41 11.24 14.15
C ARG A 229 -9.85 10.98 15.58
#